data_AF-A0A434DUM1-F1
#
_entry.id   AF-A0A434DUM1-F1
#
_cell.length_a   1.000
_cell.length_b   1.000
_cell.length_c   1.000
_cell.angle_alpha   90.00
_cell.angle_beta   90.00
_cell.angle_gamma   90.00
#
_symmetry.space_group_name_H-M   'P 1'
#
loop_
_entity.id
_entity.type
_entity.pdbx_description
1 polymer ?
#
loop_
_entity_poly.entity_id
_entity_poly.type
_entity_poly.pdbx_seq_one_letter_code
_entity_poly.pdbx_strand_id
1 'polypeptide(L)'
;MSASANSPPSTHDRLLLPITREDFGLEFRVVARGGIRRGIRLEKAFWMSLKQMAENRKCTIGMLIDEIAKNQTKTGNLTSAIRVACILGLADENLILRKLASIRTINAILVACPSPAFALASSKKILTFNAPFQQLVKRQLPTGPNNDARQDLKLALDLNVADIFARLDANGEVPIASGFVIGAGERRYRGQLNAVRAPVPEPELLMAFVNG
;
A
#
# COMPACT_ATOMS: atom_id res chain seq x y z
N MET A 1 -37.01 -17.84 14.73
CA MET A 1 -36.68 -17.23 13.43
C MET A 1 -35.48 -16.33 13.66
N SER A 2 -34.27 -16.86 13.51
CA SER A 2 -33.04 -16.12 13.73
C SER A 2 -32.55 -15.58 12.39
N ALA A 3 -32.64 -14.27 12.22
CA ALA A 3 -32.09 -13.58 11.06
C ALA A 3 -30.56 -13.59 11.18
N SER A 4 -29.90 -14.44 10.38
CA SER A 4 -28.46 -14.36 10.16
C SER A 4 -28.17 -13.06 9.43
N ALA A 5 -27.55 -12.11 10.13
CA ALA A 5 -27.00 -10.91 9.53
C ALA A 5 -25.81 -11.32 8.65
N ASN A 6 -26.05 -11.40 7.33
CA ASN A 6 -24.98 -11.48 6.36
C ASN A 6 -24.25 -10.13 6.33
N SER A 7 -23.13 -10.04 7.03
CA SER A 7 -22.15 -8.97 6.82
C SER A 7 -21.76 -8.96 5.33
N PRO A 8 -21.70 -7.79 4.67
CA PRO A 8 -21.22 -7.74 3.30
C PRO A 8 -19.77 -8.26 3.25
N PRO A 9 -19.40 -9.06 2.23
CA PRO A 9 -18.04 -9.56 2.09
C PRO A 9 -17.09 -8.36 2.04
N SER A 10 -16.03 -8.40 2.84
CA SER A 10 -15.00 -7.37 2.82
C SER A 10 -14.40 -7.30 1.41
N THR A 11 -13.90 -6.14 0.99
CA THR A 11 -13.29 -5.94 -0.35
C THR A 11 -12.18 -6.97 -0.65
N HIS A 12 -11.61 -7.58 0.39
CA HIS A 12 -10.59 -8.63 0.33
C HIS A 12 -11.12 -10.02 -0.13
N ASP A 13 -12.43 -10.29 -0.06
CA ASP A 13 -13.01 -11.59 -0.47
C ASP A 13 -13.31 -11.70 -1.98
N ARG A 14 -13.17 -10.62 -2.75
CA ARG A 14 -13.35 -10.64 -4.21
C ARG A 14 -12.03 -10.94 -4.90
N LEU A 15 -11.88 -12.17 -5.39
CA LEU A 15 -10.73 -12.62 -6.19
C LEU A 15 -10.54 -11.81 -7.49
N LEU A 16 -11.62 -11.22 -8.04
CA LEU A 16 -11.60 -10.38 -9.23
C LEU A 16 -12.43 -9.12 -9.02
N LEU A 17 -11.98 -8.01 -9.60
CA LEU A 17 -12.79 -6.80 -9.73
C LEU A 17 -14.08 -7.14 -10.50
N PRO A 18 -15.22 -6.51 -10.19
CA PRO A 18 -16.44 -6.69 -10.97
C PRO A 18 -16.20 -6.28 -12.43
N ILE A 19 -16.20 -7.26 -13.35
CA ILE A 19 -16.10 -6.99 -14.79
C ILE A 19 -17.51 -6.97 -15.35
N THR A 20 -17.86 -5.87 -16.01
CA THR A 20 -19.15 -5.69 -16.67
C THR A 20 -19.05 -6.08 -18.14
N ARG A 21 -20.19 -6.27 -18.82
CA ARG A 21 -20.21 -6.53 -20.27
C ARG A 21 -19.60 -5.37 -21.08
N GLU A 22 -19.70 -4.15 -20.57
CA GLU A 22 -19.17 -2.95 -21.22
C GLU A 22 -17.64 -2.95 -21.29
N ASP A 23 -16.97 -3.59 -20.33
CA ASP A 23 -15.51 -3.70 -20.29
C ASP A 23 -14.95 -4.53 -21.45
N PHE A 24 -15.77 -5.43 -22.01
CA PHE A 24 -15.45 -6.22 -23.21
C PHE A 24 -15.87 -5.54 -24.52
N GLY A 25 -16.46 -4.35 -24.46
CA GLY A 25 -16.88 -3.59 -25.63
C GLY A 25 -15.71 -3.24 -26.54
N LEU A 26 -15.73 -3.73 -27.78
CA LEU A 26 -14.72 -3.42 -28.79
C LEU A 26 -14.98 -2.05 -29.43
N GLU A 27 -13.96 -1.19 -29.41
CA GLU A 27 -13.94 0.08 -30.11
C GLU A 27 -12.94 0.04 -31.27
N PHE A 28 -13.40 0.45 -32.46
CA PHE A 28 -12.54 0.64 -33.61
C PHE A 28 -12.09 2.11 -33.70
N ARG A 29 -10.78 2.33 -33.82
CA ARG A 29 -10.20 3.66 -34.02
C ARG A 29 -9.17 3.64 -35.14
N VAL A 30 -9.12 4.71 -35.92
CA VAL A 30 -8.07 4.92 -36.92
C VAL A 30 -6.98 5.79 -36.31
N VAL A 31 -5.76 5.27 -36.29
CA VAL A 31 -4.58 5.98 -35.77
C VAL A 31 -3.64 6.28 -36.93
N ALA A 32 -3.35 7.56 -37.13
CA ALA A 32 -2.46 8.04 -38.19
C ALA A 32 -1.15 8.57 -37.59
N ARG A 33 -0.01 8.07 -38.06
CA ARG A 33 1.32 8.55 -37.67
C ARG A 33 2.33 8.27 -38.78
N GLY A 34 3.16 9.27 -39.10
CA GLY A 34 4.25 9.11 -40.08
C GLY A 34 3.76 8.68 -41.48
N GLY A 35 2.60 9.18 -41.92
CA GLY A 35 1.99 8.80 -43.20
C GLY A 35 1.28 7.44 -43.21
N ILE A 36 1.43 6.62 -42.16
CA ILE A 36 0.76 5.33 -42.04
C ILE A 36 -0.56 5.51 -41.28
N ARG A 37 -1.66 4.98 -41.82
CA ARG A 37 -2.97 4.92 -41.16
C ARG A 37 -3.28 3.47 -40.79
N ARG A 38 -3.51 3.21 -39.50
CA ARG A 38 -3.83 1.88 -38.97
C ARG A 38 -5.23 1.87 -38.39
N GLY A 39 -6.09 0.97 -38.86
CA GLY A 39 -7.39 0.69 -38.23
C GLY A 39 -7.19 -0.36 -37.14
N ILE A 40 -7.49 -0.01 -35.88
CA ILE A 40 -7.24 -0.86 -34.72
C ILE A 40 -8.56 -1.05 -33.99
N ARG A 41 -8.90 -2.31 -33.68
CA ARG A 41 -10.07 -2.68 -32.89
C ARG A 41 -9.61 -3.31 -31.57
N LEU A 42 -9.96 -2.67 -30.45
CA LEU A 42 -9.54 -3.06 -29.10
C LEU A 42 -10.67 -2.84 -28.11
N GLU A 43 -10.66 -3.59 -27.01
CA GLU A 43 -11.54 -3.38 -25.87
C GLU A 43 -11.29 -2.00 -25.25
N LYS A 44 -12.34 -1.34 -24.76
CA LYS A 44 -12.26 0.00 -24.15
C LYS A 44 -11.17 0.11 -23.08
N ALA A 45 -11.00 -0.93 -22.26
CA ALA A 45 -9.94 -1.01 -21.24
C ALA A 45 -8.53 -0.82 -21.81
N PHE A 46 -8.22 -1.39 -22.98
CA PHE A 46 -6.91 -1.22 -23.61
C PHE A 46 -6.73 0.19 -24.17
N TRP A 47 -7.79 0.83 -24.68
CA TRP A 47 -7.72 2.24 -25.08
C TRP A 47 -7.46 3.18 -23.91
N MET A 48 -8.07 2.92 -22.75
CA MET A 48 -7.81 3.67 -21.52
C MET A 48 -6.36 3.48 -21.04
N SER A 49 -5.88 2.23 -21.01
CA SER A 49 -4.48 1.92 -20.66
C SER A 49 -3.49 2.60 -21.60
N LEU A 50 -3.70 2.56 -22.92
CA LEU A 50 -2.86 3.27 -23.90
C LEU A 50 -2.84 4.79 -23.65
N LYS A 51 -3.99 5.38 -23.29
CA LYS A 51 -4.08 6.81 -22.96
C LYS A 51 -3.24 7.14 -21.73
N GLN A 52 -3.39 6.37 -20.64
CA GLN A 52 -2.61 6.56 -19.41
C GLN A 52 -1.11 6.37 -19.67
N MET A 53 -0.72 5.34 -20.41
CA MET A 53 0.68 5.12 -20.80
C MET A 53 1.25 6.30 -21.60
N ALA A 54 0.46 6.85 -22.53
CA ALA A 54 0.86 7.99 -23.34
C ALA A 54 1.02 9.27 -22.48
N GLU A 55 0.09 9.51 -21.54
CA GLU A 55 0.16 10.62 -20.58
C GLU A 55 1.40 10.53 -19.68
N ASN A 56 1.64 9.35 -19.07
CA ASN A 56 2.80 9.09 -18.23
C ASN A 56 4.13 9.30 -18.98
N ARG A 57 4.17 8.94 -20.26
CA ARG A 57 5.34 9.12 -21.15
C ARG A 57 5.38 10.48 -21.85
N LYS A 58 4.41 11.36 -21.61
CA LYS A 58 4.25 12.66 -22.29
C LYS A 58 4.31 12.55 -23.82
N CYS A 59 3.71 11.50 -24.38
CA CYS A 59 3.66 11.25 -25.82
C CYS A 59 2.21 11.08 -26.31
N THR A 60 2.02 10.94 -27.63
CA THR A 60 0.68 10.67 -28.19
C THR A 60 0.44 9.16 -28.28
N ILE A 61 -0.82 8.74 -28.22
CA ILE A 61 -1.22 7.33 -28.46
C ILE A 61 -0.67 6.83 -29.81
N GLY A 62 -0.66 7.68 -30.84
CA GLY A 62 -0.11 7.33 -32.16
C GLY A 62 1.40 7.06 -32.14
N MET A 63 2.17 7.79 -31.31
CA MET A 63 3.60 7.50 -31.12
C MET A 63 3.80 6.17 -30.40
N LEU A 64 3.03 5.91 -29.33
CA LEU A 64 3.12 4.67 -28.57
C LEU A 64 2.77 3.44 -29.44
N ILE A 65 1.71 3.53 -30.24
CA ILE A 65 1.33 2.45 -31.16
C ILE A 65 2.39 2.22 -32.24
N ASP A 66 3.01 3.30 -32.76
CA ASP A 66 4.09 3.16 -33.74
C ASP A 66 5.35 2.53 -33.14
N GLU A 67 5.66 2.81 -31.88
CA GLU A 67 6.74 2.15 -31.12
C GLU A 67 6.44 0.66 -30.92
N ILE A 68 5.23 0.30 -30.49
CA ILE A 68 4.80 -1.10 -30.35
C ILE A 68 4.88 -1.83 -31.70
N ALA A 69 4.42 -1.19 -32.78
CA ALA A 69 4.46 -1.76 -34.12
C ALA A 69 5.89 -1.97 -34.66
N LYS A 70 6.87 -1.18 -34.22
CA LYS A 70 8.29 -1.38 -34.60
C LYS A 70 8.94 -2.52 -33.84
N ASN A 71 8.48 -2.80 -32.63
CA ASN A 71 9.04 -3.84 -31.76
C ASN A 71 8.44 -5.24 -32.03
N GLN A 72 7.42 -5.38 -32.87
CA GLN A 72 6.90 -6.69 -33.26
C GLN A 72 7.73 -7.33 -34.39
N THR A 73 7.71 -8.66 -34.44
CA THR A 73 8.18 -9.40 -35.61
C THR A 73 7.29 -9.10 -36.82
N LYS A 74 7.84 -9.26 -38.04
CA LYS A 74 7.16 -8.93 -39.31
C LYS A 74 5.81 -9.67 -39.51
N THR A 75 5.58 -10.78 -38.81
CA THR A 75 4.35 -11.58 -38.87
C THR A 75 3.41 -11.39 -37.67
N GLY A 76 3.75 -10.51 -36.73
CA GLY A 76 2.98 -10.30 -35.50
C GLY A 76 1.62 -9.62 -35.71
N ASN A 77 0.67 -9.92 -34.84
CA ASN A 77 -0.61 -9.22 -34.77
C ASN A 77 -0.48 -7.96 -33.89
N LEU A 78 -0.59 -6.78 -34.50
CA LEU A 78 -0.46 -5.49 -33.80
C LEU A 78 -1.46 -5.34 -32.65
N THR A 79 -2.69 -5.78 -32.82
CA THR A 79 -3.72 -5.72 -31.77
C THR A 79 -3.30 -6.55 -30.56
N SER A 80 -2.81 -7.77 -30.77
CA SER A 80 -2.28 -8.61 -29.70
C SER A 80 -1.04 -7.99 -29.05
N ALA A 81 -0.13 -7.42 -29.84
CA ALA A 81 1.05 -6.72 -29.32
C ALA A 81 0.68 -5.52 -28.44
N ILE A 82 -0.35 -4.75 -28.82
CA ILE A 82 -0.89 -3.66 -28.01
C ILE A 82 -1.42 -4.19 -26.67
N ARG A 83 -2.22 -5.26 -26.67
CA ARG A 83 -2.73 -5.85 -25.42
C ARG A 83 -1.61 -6.27 -24.48
N VAL A 84 -0.58 -6.94 -25.02
CA VAL A 84 0.62 -7.31 -24.27
C VAL A 84 1.33 -6.07 -23.70
N ALA A 85 1.51 -5.03 -24.50
CA ALA A 85 2.15 -3.79 -24.05
C ALA A 85 1.38 -3.12 -22.89
N CYS A 86 0.05 -3.10 -22.95
CA CYS A 86 -0.79 -2.58 -21.86
C CYS A 86 -0.63 -3.41 -20.57
N ILE A 87 -0.64 -4.74 -20.67
CA ILE A 87 -0.46 -5.63 -19.50
C ILE A 87 0.92 -5.41 -18.87
N LEU A 88 1.99 -5.36 -19.69
CA LEU A 88 3.34 -5.11 -19.20
C LEU A 88 3.48 -3.71 -18.58
N GLY A 89 2.86 -2.70 -19.17
CA GLY A 89 2.84 -1.34 -18.63
C GLY A 89 2.18 -1.28 -17.25
N LEU A 90 1.01 -1.92 -17.08
CA LEU A 90 0.32 -2.00 -15.80
C LEU A 90 1.10 -2.82 -14.76
N ALA A 91 1.76 -3.90 -15.19
CA ALA A 91 2.60 -4.71 -14.30
C ALA A 91 3.83 -3.93 -13.78
N ASP A 92 4.45 -3.13 -14.64
CA ASP A 92 5.58 -2.25 -14.26
C ASP A 92 5.14 -1.16 -13.27
N GLU A 93 4.02 -0.50 -13.52
CA GLU A 93 3.44 0.49 -12.60
C GLU A 93 3.09 -0.16 -11.25
N ASN A 94 2.50 -1.36 -11.25
CA ASN A 94 2.22 -2.11 -10.03
C ASN A 94 3.50 -2.44 -9.25
N LEU A 95 4.58 -2.83 -9.94
CA LEU A 95 5.86 -3.10 -9.31
C LEU A 95 6.45 -1.85 -8.64
N ILE A 96 6.35 -0.69 -9.29
CA ILE A 96 6.78 0.59 -8.71
C ILE A 96 5.96 0.93 -7.46
N LEU A 97 4.64 0.83 -7.54
CA LEU A 97 3.75 1.10 -6.40
C LEU A 97 4.03 0.14 -5.23
N ARG A 98 4.27 -1.15 -5.49
CA ARG A 98 4.64 -2.13 -4.47
C ARG A 98 5.97 -1.80 -3.78
N LYS A 99 6.94 -1.25 -4.51
CA LYS A 99 8.21 -0.80 -3.90
C LYS A 99 7.98 0.37 -2.94
N LEU A 100 7.09 1.30 -3.30
CA LEU A 100 6.70 2.41 -2.42
C LEU A 100 5.90 1.90 -1.22
N ALA A 101 4.96 0.98 -1.43
CA ALA A 101 4.16 0.34 -0.40
C ALA A 101 4.89 -0.84 0.27
N SER A 102 6.07 -0.59 0.84
CA SER A 102 6.93 -1.62 1.41
C SER A 102 7.38 -1.32 2.84
N ILE A 103 7.72 -2.37 3.60
CA ILE A 103 8.32 -2.26 4.94
C ILE A 103 9.60 -1.41 4.91
N ARG A 104 10.35 -1.45 3.82
CA ARG A 104 11.54 -0.60 3.63
C ARG A 104 11.17 0.89 3.69
N THR A 105 10.08 1.28 3.04
CA THR A 105 9.57 2.66 3.10
C THR A 105 9.12 3.02 4.51
N ILE A 106 8.42 2.13 5.21
CA ILE A 106 8.02 2.34 6.61
C ILE A 106 9.25 2.60 7.50
N ASN A 107 10.29 1.76 7.37
CA ASN A 107 11.54 1.95 8.10
C ASN A 107 12.18 3.31 7.79
N ALA A 108 12.22 3.72 6.52
CA ALA A 108 12.77 5.01 6.12
C ALA A 108 11.99 6.19 6.74
N ILE A 109 10.65 6.11 6.75
CA ILE A 109 9.80 7.13 7.36
C ILE A 109 10.06 7.21 8.87
N LEU A 110 10.11 6.08 9.58
CA LEU A 110 10.35 6.06 11.02
C LEU A 110 11.72 6.63 11.37
N VAL A 111 12.77 6.26 10.63
CA VAL A 111 14.13 6.77 10.85
C VAL A 111 14.20 8.29 10.63
N ALA A 112 13.47 8.82 9.66
CA ALA A 112 13.39 10.27 9.41
C ALA A 112 12.48 11.02 10.41
N CYS A 113 11.62 10.32 11.15
CA CYS A 113 10.68 10.92 12.09
C CYS A 113 11.40 11.43 13.35
N PRO A 114 11.22 12.71 13.75
CA PRO A 114 11.86 13.27 14.95
C PRO A 114 11.14 12.88 16.26
N SER A 115 9.87 12.51 16.19
CA SER A 115 9.09 12.08 17.35
C SER A 115 9.32 10.60 17.66
N PRO A 116 9.26 10.14 18.93
CA PRO A 116 9.29 8.71 19.25
C PRO A 116 8.19 7.94 18.49
N ALA A 117 8.61 7.02 17.63
CA ALA A 117 7.70 6.30 16.75
C ALA A 117 8.12 4.85 16.50
N PHE A 118 7.13 4.00 16.23
CA PHE A 118 7.33 2.58 15.96
C PHE A 118 6.26 2.01 15.02
N ALA A 119 6.55 0.88 14.37
CA ALA A 119 5.57 0.10 13.64
C ALA A 119 5.14 -1.12 14.47
N LEU A 120 3.83 -1.33 14.58
CA LEU A 120 3.21 -2.39 15.35
C LEU A 120 2.40 -3.29 14.44
N ALA A 121 2.66 -4.59 14.47
CA ALA A 121 1.83 -5.56 13.75
C ALA A 121 0.49 -5.80 14.46
N SER A 122 -0.50 -6.32 13.74
CA SER A 122 -1.78 -6.77 14.32
C SER A 122 -1.60 -7.76 15.48
N SER A 123 -0.52 -8.55 15.45
CA SER A 123 -0.08 -9.45 16.53
C SER A 123 0.51 -8.76 17.78
N LYS A 124 0.48 -7.42 17.84
CA LYS A 124 1.06 -6.57 18.90
C LYS A 124 2.59 -6.65 19.00
N LYS A 125 3.26 -7.23 18.01
CA LYS A 125 4.71 -7.22 17.91
C LYS A 125 5.20 -5.91 17.30
N ILE A 126 6.09 -5.21 18.00
CA ILE A 126 6.82 -4.08 17.39
C ILE A 126 7.77 -4.65 16.34
N LEU A 127 7.58 -4.26 15.08
CA LEU A 127 8.41 -4.73 13.97
C LEU A 127 9.68 -3.87 13.84
N THR A 128 9.54 -2.57 14.04
CA THR A 128 10.62 -1.57 13.87
C THR A 128 10.29 -0.33 14.70
N PHE A 129 11.29 0.46 15.07
CA PHE A 129 11.14 1.69 15.83
C PHE A 129 12.32 2.63 15.58
N ASN A 130 12.14 3.92 15.86
CA ASN A 130 13.18 4.92 15.65
C ASN A 130 14.02 5.20 16.91
N ALA A 131 15.12 5.94 16.72
CA ALA A 131 16.03 6.29 17.80
C ALA A 131 15.36 7.12 18.93
N PRO A 132 14.50 8.12 18.64
CA PRO A 132 13.72 8.81 19.67
C PRO A 132 12.87 7.87 20.55
N PHE A 133 12.24 6.83 19.98
CA PHE A 133 11.53 5.82 20.76
C PHE A 133 12.44 4.99 21.65
N GLN A 134 13.59 4.57 21.13
CA GLN A 134 14.58 3.86 21.91
C GLN A 134 15.08 4.71 23.09
N GLN A 135 15.33 6.00 22.88
CA GLN A 135 15.74 6.94 23.93
C GLN A 135 14.65 7.15 24.97
N LEU A 136 13.39 7.29 24.54
CA LEU A 136 12.24 7.38 25.44
C LEU A 136 12.16 6.14 26.35
N VAL A 137 12.26 4.94 25.78
CA VAL A 137 12.25 3.68 26.54
C VAL A 137 13.41 3.64 27.52
N LYS A 138 14.65 3.94 27.10
CA LYS A 138 15.82 3.96 28.00
C LYS A 138 15.67 4.96 29.14
N ARG A 139 15.10 6.13 28.88
CA ARG A 139 14.89 7.20 29.88
C ARG A 139 13.83 6.81 30.90
N GLN A 140 12.70 6.27 30.44
CA GLN A 140 11.55 5.97 31.31
C GLN A 140 11.65 4.61 32.00
N LEU A 141 12.40 3.68 31.40
CA LEU A 141 12.61 2.32 31.92
C LEU A 141 14.13 2.03 32.04
N PRO A 142 14.88 2.74 32.89
CA PRO A 142 16.31 2.48 33.05
C PRO A 142 16.56 1.06 33.55
N THR A 143 17.47 0.35 32.89
CA THR A 143 17.96 -0.95 33.34
C THR A 143 18.93 -0.74 34.51
N GLY A 144 18.72 -1.40 35.64
CA GLY A 144 19.65 -1.34 36.78
C GLY A 144 21.00 -2.01 36.46
N PRO A 145 22.08 -1.67 37.20
CA PRO A 145 23.44 -2.14 36.93
C PRO A 145 23.63 -3.67 37.04
N ASN A 146 22.74 -4.38 37.76
CA ASN A 146 22.82 -5.84 37.95
C ASN A 146 21.83 -6.64 37.08
N ASN A 147 21.26 -6.01 36.05
CA ASN A 147 20.16 -6.60 35.30
C ASN A 147 20.67 -7.16 33.97
N ASP A 148 21.37 -8.30 34.04
CA ASP A 148 21.85 -9.07 32.90
C ASP A 148 20.72 -9.76 32.10
N ALA A 149 19.47 -9.63 32.55
CA ALA A 149 18.33 -10.13 31.81
C ALA A 149 17.88 -9.10 30.78
N ARG A 150 17.85 -9.51 29.51
CA ARG A 150 16.97 -8.93 28.48
C ARG A 150 15.55 -8.90 29.05
N GLN A 151 15.15 -7.80 29.69
CA GLN A 151 13.78 -7.66 30.17
C GLN A 151 12.89 -7.53 28.94
N ASP A 152 11.94 -8.46 28.79
CA ASP A 152 10.96 -8.40 27.73
C ASP A 152 10.10 -7.15 27.92
N LEU A 153 10.28 -6.20 27.01
CA LEU A 153 9.49 -4.99 26.94
C LEU A 153 8.04 -5.37 26.60
N LYS A 154 7.10 -5.03 27.47
CA LYS A 154 5.66 -5.25 27.23
C LYS A 154 4.99 -3.95 26.82
N LEU A 155 4.38 -3.92 25.65
CA LEU A 155 3.56 -2.82 25.17
C LEU A 155 2.07 -3.19 25.27
N ALA A 156 1.27 -2.29 25.82
CA ALA A 156 -0.19 -2.34 25.77
C ALA A 156 -0.73 -1.01 25.23
N LEU A 157 -1.81 -1.07 24.48
CA LEU A 157 -2.58 0.08 24.02
C LEU A 157 -3.90 0.12 24.78
N ASP A 158 -4.42 1.32 25.05
CA ASP A 158 -5.74 1.48 25.67
C ASP A 158 -6.87 0.99 24.74
N LEU A 159 -6.67 1.11 23.42
CA LEU A 159 -7.53 0.49 22.40
C LEU A 159 -6.92 -0.83 21.91
N ASN A 160 -7.77 -1.83 21.64
CA ASN A 160 -7.31 -3.04 20.97
C ASN A 160 -6.84 -2.69 19.54
N VAL A 161 -5.76 -3.32 19.06
CA VAL A 161 -5.21 -3.09 17.72
C VAL A 161 -6.26 -3.35 16.63
N ALA A 162 -7.10 -4.38 16.80
CA ALA A 162 -8.21 -4.65 15.88
C ALA A 162 -9.24 -3.50 15.83
N ASP A 163 -9.54 -2.89 16.99
CA ASP A 163 -10.46 -1.76 17.06
C ASP A 163 -9.86 -0.50 16.43
N ILE A 164 -8.54 -0.31 16.51
CA ILE A 164 -7.84 0.79 15.84
C ILE A 164 -7.98 0.64 14.32
N PHE A 165 -7.74 -0.55 13.77
CA PHE A 165 -7.93 -0.80 12.34
C PHE A 165 -9.38 -0.58 11.90
N ALA A 166 -10.36 -1.10 12.63
CA ALA A 166 -11.76 -0.90 12.31
C ALA A 166 -12.16 0.59 12.31
N ARG A 167 -11.59 1.40 13.21
CA ARG A 167 -11.82 2.85 13.24
C ARG A 167 -11.15 3.57 12.08
N LEU A 168 -9.95 3.14 11.68
CA LEU A 168 -9.24 3.66 10.51
C LEU A 168 -10.03 3.38 9.22
N ASP A 169 -10.59 2.19 9.08
CA ASP A 169 -11.45 1.83 7.94
C ASP A 169 -12.71 2.72 7.90
N ALA A 170 -13.31 2.98 9.06
CA ALA A 170 -14.53 3.78 9.17
C ALA A 170 -14.32 5.30 8.97
N ASN A 171 -13.11 5.81 9.21
CA ASN A 171 -12.84 7.25 9.20
C ASN A 171 -11.98 7.72 8.00
N GLY A 172 -11.69 6.83 7.05
CA GLY A 172 -10.87 7.16 5.88
C GLY A 172 -9.38 7.28 6.20
N GLU A 173 -8.87 6.40 7.05
CA GLU A 173 -7.45 6.29 7.43
C GLU A 173 -6.91 7.52 8.18
N VAL A 174 -7.79 8.30 8.82
CA VAL A 174 -7.41 9.46 9.64
C VAL A 174 -6.81 8.98 10.97
N PRO A 175 -5.69 9.56 11.45
CA PRO A 175 -5.01 9.08 12.66
C PRO A 175 -5.92 8.93 13.87
N ILE A 176 -5.77 7.83 14.59
CA ILE A 176 -6.51 7.50 15.81
C ILE A 176 -5.62 7.74 17.03
N ALA A 177 -6.07 8.60 17.94
CA ALA A 177 -5.43 8.79 19.24
C ALA A 177 -5.70 7.58 20.15
N SER A 178 -4.67 7.11 20.86
CA SER A 178 -4.77 6.07 21.89
C SER A 178 -3.74 6.33 22.98
N GLY A 179 -4.10 6.03 24.23
CA GLY A 179 -3.10 5.85 25.27
C GLY A 179 -2.35 4.55 25.09
N PHE A 180 -1.17 4.47 25.71
CA PHE A 180 -0.36 3.27 25.74
C PHE A 180 0.40 3.13 27.06
N VAL A 181 0.80 1.91 27.38
CA VAL A 181 1.68 1.59 28.51
C VAL A 181 2.83 0.72 28.02
N ILE A 182 4.06 1.08 28.38
CA ILE A 182 5.25 0.25 28.20
C ILE A 182 5.76 -0.18 29.57
N GLY A 183 6.00 -1.47 29.76
CA GLY A 183 6.55 -2.02 30.99
C GLY A 183 7.84 -2.81 30.78
N ALA A 184 8.75 -2.71 31.75
CA ALA A 184 9.93 -3.55 31.88
C ALA A 184 10.15 -3.87 33.38
N GLY A 185 10.00 -5.15 33.75
CA GLY A 185 9.92 -5.55 35.16
C GLY A 185 8.78 -4.83 35.90
N GLU A 186 9.11 -4.20 37.03
CA GLU A 186 8.17 -3.43 37.85
C GLU A 186 7.94 -2.00 37.34
N ARG A 187 8.76 -1.50 36.41
CA ARG A 187 8.63 -0.14 35.89
C ARG A 187 7.61 -0.11 34.76
N ARG A 188 6.78 0.93 34.77
CA ARG A 188 5.79 1.21 33.74
C ARG A 188 5.82 2.69 33.36
N TYR A 189 5.69 2.95 32.07
CA TYR A 189 5.53 4.28 31.50
C TYR A 189 4.21 4.33 30.74
N ARG A 190 3.36 5.30 31.06
CA ARG A 190 2.10 5.54 30.34
C ARG A 190 2.23 6.82 29.53
N GLY A 191 1.74 6.79 28.29
CA GLY A 191 1.76 7.95 27.40
C GLY A 191 0.57 7.96 26.45
N GLN A 192 0.57 8.92 25.53
CA GLN A 192 -0.41 9.03 24.44
C GLN A 192 0.31 8.91 23.11
N LEU A 193 -0.37 8.35 22.12
CA LEU A 193 0.13 8.24 20.76
C LEU A 193 -0.99 8.45 19.74
N ASN A 194 -0.60 8.77 18.51
CA ASN A 194 -1.47 8.70 17.35
C ASN A 194 -1.04 7.52 16.49
N ALA A 195 -2.01 6.71 16.07
CA ALA A 195 -1.80 5.54 15.22
C ALA A 195 -2.46 5.73 13.85
N VAL A 196 -1.78 5.29 12.80
CA VAL A 196 -2.29 5.26 11.42
C VAL A 196 -1.91 3.94 10.76
N ARG A 197 -2.67 3.47 9.78
CA ARG A 197 -2.31 2.29 8.99
C ARG A 197 -1.02 2.57 8.22
N ALA A 198 -0.07 1.66 8.31
CA ALA A 198 1.12 1.71 7.47
C ALA A 198 0.72 1.44 6.01
N PRO A 199 1.25 2.17 5.02
CA PRO A 199 0.96 1.94 3.61
C PRO A 199 1.70 0.69 3.08
N VAL A 200 1.38 -0.48 3.62
CA VAL A 200 1.88 -1.80 3.15
C VAL A 200 0.70 -2.76 3.06
N PRO A 201 0.64 -3.62 2.02
CA PRO A 201 -0.46 -4.55 1.85
C PRO A 201 -0.46 -5.64 2.92
N GLU A 202 0.70 -6.26 3.16
CA GLU A 202 0.89 -7.26 4.21
C GLU A 202 2.34 -7.23 4.75
N PRO A 203 2.55 -7.53 6.04
CA PRO A 203 1.52 -7.73 7.07
C PRO A 203 0.78 -6.42 7.39
N GLU A 204 -0.41 -6.50 7.98
CA GLU A 204 -1.09 -5.31 8.50
C GLU A 204 -0.29 -4.69 9.65
N LEU A 205 0.10 -3.43 9.47
CA LEU A 205 0.90 -2.68 10.42
C LEU A 205 0.23 -1.35 10.76
N LEU A 206 0.36 -0.93 12.01
CA LEU A 206 0.16 0.44 12.44
C LEU A 206 1.50 1.14 12.52
N MET A 207 1.57 2.39 12.08
CA MET A 207 2.60 3.34 12.49
C MET A 207 2.06 4.13 13.67
N ALA A 208 2.77 4.09 14.79
CA ALA A 208 2.39 4.76 16.02
C ALA A 208 3.42 5.84 16.37
N PHE A 209 2.95 7.05 16.61
CA PHE A 209 3.74 8.23 16.92
C PHE A 209 3.36 8.72 18.32
N VAL A 210 4.30 8.66 19.25
CA VAL A 210 4.09 9.06 20.64
C VAL A 210 4.04 10.59 20.72
N ASN A 211 3.09 11.10 21.50
CA ASN A 211 3.00 12.52 21.82
C ASN A 211 4.06 12.84 22.89
N GLY A 212 4.77 13.96 22.73
CA GLY A 212 5.80 14.44 23.65
C GLY A 212 5.26 14.77 25.04
#